data_AF-A0A3D2M629-F1
#
_entry.id   AF-A0A3D2M629-F1
#
_cell.length_a   1.000
_cell.length_b   1.000
_cell.length_c   1.000
_cell.angle_alpha   90.00
_cell.angle_beta   90.00
_cell.angle_gamma   90.00
#
_symmetry.space_group_name_H-M   'P 1'
#
loop_
_entity.id
_entity.type
_entity.pdbx_description
1 polymer ?
#
loop_
_entity_poly.entity_id
_entity_poly.type
_entity_poly.pdbx_seq_one_letter_code
_entity_poly.pdbx_strand_id
1 'polypeptide(L)'
;PFAGEIRIGQVGVWMEPPELGFAVPLGDIEVTECEMVNQFVGGQGIDPQFTRGYGLAFGYAERKAMGMALVDRALRGAEYGETAQGPAQQEEFVLMHCDNVEAGGFVSHLKLPHYVDFQSELELIRKLRRAPVEETATAEPNVEERRA
;
A
#
# COMPACT_ATOMS: atom_id res chain seq x y z
N PRO A 1 -3.56 17.00 -8.36
CA PRO A 1 -4.69 17.00 -7.41
C PRO A 1 -4.87 18.43 -6.88
N PHE A 2 -6.10 18.84 -6.62
CA PHE A 2 -6.42 20.15 -6.07
C PHE A 2 -7.19 19.95 -4.76
N ALA A 3 -6.81 20.65 -3.70
CA ALA A 3 -7.61 20.67 -2.48
C ALA A 3 -8.89 21.46 -2.78
N GLY A 4 -10.01 20.75 -2.91
CA GLY A 4 -11.32 21.38 -3.10
C GLY A 4 -11.77 22.04 -1.81
N GLU A 5 -11.69 21.29 -0.71
CA GLU A 5 -11.95 21.78 0.63
C GLU A 5 -11.11 21.04 1.67
N ILE A 6 -10.66 21.76 2.69
CA ILE A 6 -10.11 21.21 3.93
C ILE A 6 -10.78 21.96 5.06
N ARG A 7 -11.53 21.26 5.90
CA ARG A 7 -12.21 21.86 7.04
C ARG A 7 -12.00 21.05 8.30
N ILE A 8 -11.96 21.77 9.41
CA ILE A 8 -11.80 21.22 10.75
C ILE A 8 -12.98 21.71 11.57
N GLY A 9 -13.66 20.80 12.26
CA GLY A 9 -14.84 21.15 13.02
C GLY A 9 -15.30 20.05 13.95
N GLN A 10 -16.30 20.38 14.76
CA GLN A 10 -16.97 19.47 15.67
C GLN A 10 -18.14 18.81 14.94
N VAL A 11 -18.25 17.49 15.03
CA VAL A 11 -19.35 16.70 14.47
C VAL A 11 -20.03 15.93 15.59
N GLY A 12 -21.35 16.07 15.68
CA GLY A 12 -22.17 15.39 16.68
C GLY A 12 -22.25 13.88 16.43
N VAL A 13 -22.00 13.10 17.46
CA VAL A 13 -22.13 11.64 17.47
C VAL A 13 -23.48 11.27 18.06
N TRP A 14 -24.20 10.40 17.37
CA TRP A 14 -25.51 9.90 17.77
C TRP A 14 -25.48 8.38 17.85
N MET A 15 -26.21 7.81 18.81
CA MET A 15 -26.45 6.36 18.88
C MET A 15 -27.93 6.07 19.06
N GLU A 16 -28.41 4.91 18.63
CA GLU A 16 -29.78 4.45 18.84
C GLU A 16 -29.79 3.24 19.79
N PRO A 17 -29.98 3.46 21.11
CA PRO A 17 -30.00 2.36 22.08
C PRO A 17 -31.27 1.52 21.89
N PRO A 18 -31.18 0.18 21.87
CA PRO A 18 -32.33 -0.71 21.75
C PRO A 18 -33.40 -0.48 22.83
N GLU A 19 -32.99 -0.05 24.03
CA GLU A 19 -33.87 0.22 25.17
C GLU A 19 -34.74 1.48 24.97
N LEU A 20 -34.29 2.41 24.14
CA LEU A 20 -34.97 3.68 23.89
C LEU A 20 -35.71 3.70 22.55
N GLY A 21 -35.19 3.03 21.52
CA GLY A 21 -35.81 2.98 20.20
C GLY A 21 -35.82 4.33 19.45
N PHE A 22 -34.89 5.23 19.79
CA PHE A 22 -34.64 6.48 19.07
C PHE A 22 -33.18 6.93 19.26
N ALA A 23 -32.69 7.76 18.34
CA ALA A 23 -31.33 8.29 18.39
C ALA A 23 -31.14 9.30 19.54
N VAL A 24 -30.11 9.11 20.34
CA VAL A 24 -29.67 10.02 21.42
C VAL A 24 -28.30 10.62 21.09
N PRO A 25 -28.06 11.90 21.41
CA PRO A 25 -26.77 12.52 21.21
C PRO A 25 -25.77 12.05 22.28
N LEU A 26 -24.55 11.74 21.87
CA LEU A 26 -23.45 11.33 22.74
C LEU A 26 -22.47 12.46 23.06
N GLY A 27 -22.46 13.49 22.23
CA GLY A 27 -21.50 14.59 22.28
C GLY A 27 -20.88 14.82 20.91
N ASP A 28 -19.83 15.64 20.88
CA ASP A 28 -19.16 16.03 19.63
C ASP A 28 -17.74 15.45 19.56
N ILE A 29 -17.29 15.17 18.34
CA ILE A 29 -15.90 14.82 18.04
C ILE A 29 -15.30 15.84 17.09
N GLU A 30 -14.05 16.22 17.33
CA GLU A 30 -13.31 17.05 16.39
C GLU A 30 -12.79 16.19 15.24
N VAL A 31 -13.03 16.62 14.02
CA VAL A 31 -12.57 15.95 12.81
C VAL A 31 -12.00 16.95 11.81
N THR A 32 -11.03 16.47 11.04
CA THR A 32 -10.56 17.11 9.81
C THR A 32 -11.08 16.33 8.61
N GLU A 33 -11.83 17.00 7.73
CA GLU A 33 -12.29 16.49 6.44
C GLU A 33 -11.48 17.12 5.31
N CYS A 34 -11.12 16.31 4.31
CA CYS A 34 -10.46 16.76 3.09
C CYS A 34 -11.13 16.16 1.86
N GLU A 35 -11.57 17.04 0.95
CA GLU A 35 -12.01 16.68 -0.39
C GLU A 35 -10.95 17.11 -1.41
N MET A 36 -10.41 16.13 -2.15
CA MET A 36 -9.47 16.36 -3.23
C MET A 36 -10.18 16.23 -4.58
N VAL A 37 -10.03 17.24 -5.43
CA VAL A 37 -10.49 17.23 -6.81
C VAL A 37 -9.34 16.77 -7.71
N ASN A 38 -9.60 15.74 -8.51
CA ASN A 38 -8.62 15.11 -9.39
C ASN A 38 -9.00 15.36 -10.86
N GLN A 39 -8.01 15.24 -11.74
CA GLN A 39 -8.17 15.53 -13.17
C GLN A 39 -9.30 14.69 -13.79
N PHE A 40 -9.90 15.27 -14.84
CA PHE A 40 -11.08 14.72 -15.49
C PHE A 40 -10.79 13.34 -16.06
N VAL A 41 -11.77 12.45 -15.96
CA VAL A 41 -11.81 11.20 -16.72
C VAL A 41 -13.02 11.32 -17.64
N GLY A 42 -12.82 11.09 -18.94
CA GLY A 42 -13.87 11.14 -19.95
C GLY A 42 -13.78 9.90 -20.84
N GLY A 43 -14.92 9.28 -21.14
CA GLY A 43 -14.98 8.06 -21.94
C GLY A 43 -16.24 7.24 -21.68
N GLN A 44 -16.53 6.28 -22.57
CA GLN A 44 -17.65 5.34 -22.47
C GLN A 44 -19.05 5.97 -22.26
N GLY A 45 -19.33 7.10 -22.92
CA GLY A 45 -20.66 7.74 -22.88
C GLY A 45 -20.93 8.56 -21.62
N ILE A 46 -19.92 8.81 -20.79
CA ILE A 46 -20.00 9.71 -19.64
C ILE A 46 -19.31 11.03 -20.01
N ASP A 47 -20.00 12.15 -19.72
CA ASP A 47 -19.46 13.49 -19.93
C ASP A 47 -18.19 13.71 -19.10
N PRO A 48 -17.21 14.49 -19.61
CA PRO A 48 -15.99 14.76 -18.88
C PRO A 48 -16.30 15.48 -17.58
N GLN A 49 -15.96 14.85 -16.46
CA GLN A 49 -16.17 15.41 -15.13
C GLN A 49 -14.95 15.21 -14.25
N PHE A 50 -14.78 16.11 -13.27
CA PHE A 50 -13.77 15.91 -12.25
C PHE A 50 -14.06 14.66 -11.43
N THR A 51 -12.99 14.00 -10.99
CA THR A 51 -13.09 12.93 -10.01
C THR A 51 -12.73 13.46 -8.63
N ARG A 52 -13.09 12.71 -7.59
CA ARG A 52 -12.82 13.10 -6.21
C ARG A 52 -12.14 11.99 -5.43
N GLY A 53 -11.34 12.39 -4.46
CA GLY A 53 -10.87 11.54 -3.37
C GLY A 53 -11.26 12.16 -2.04
N TYR A 54 -11.50 11.31 -1.04
CA TYR A 54 -12.01 11.72 0.26
C TYR A 54 -11.13 11.23 1.41
N GLY A 55 -10.93 12.09 2.41
CA GLY A 55 -10.19 11.72 3.60
C GLY A 55 -10.77 12.37 4.85
N LEU A 56 -10.81 11.59 5.93
CA LEU A 56 -11.33 12.01 7.23
C LEU A 56 -10.41 11.51 8.34
N ALA A 57 -10.09 12.36 9.30
CA ALA A 57 -9.26 12.01 10.45
C ALA A 57 -9.71 12.76 11.71
N PHE A 58 -9.47 12.19 12.89
CA PHE A 58 -9.77 12.85 14.17
C PHE A 58 -8.81 14.01 14.46
N GLY A 59 -9.34 15.05 15.12
CA GLY A 59 -8.60 16.24 15.53
C GLY A 59 -8.02 17.03 14.37
N TYR A 60 -6.93 17.77 14.65
CA TYR A 60 -6.17 18.58 13.69
C TYR A 60 -5.19 17.75 12.85
N ALA A 61 -5.71 16.86 11.99
CA ALA A 61 -4.94 15.87 11.24
C ALA A 61 -4.97 16.07 9.72
N GLU A 62 -4.84 17.33 9.26
CA GLU A 62 -4.93 17.73 7.84
C GLU A 62 -4.05 16.89 6.91
N ARG A 63 -2.75 16.75 7.22
CA ARG A 63 -1.83 15.94 6.39
C ARG A 63 -2.29 14.48 6.23
N LYS A 64 -2.88 13.90 7.29
CA LYS A 64 -3.42 12.53 7.24
C LYS A 64 -4.68 12.48 6.38
N ALA A 65 -5.61 13.40 6.56
CA ALA A 65 -6.83 13.49 5.76
C ALA A 65 -6.50 13.73 4.28
N MET A 66 -5.58 14.65 3.97
CA MET A 66 -5.11 14.88 2.60
C MET A 66 -4.46 13.64 1.99
N GLY A 67 -3.57 12.97 2.74
CA GLY A 67 -2.93 11.72 2.28
C GLY A 67 -3.96 10.63 2.00
N MET A 68 -4.97 10.50 2.87
CA MET A 68 -6.09 9.58 2.69
C MET A 68 -6.89 9.90 1.42
N ALA A 69 -7.25 11.16 1.19
CA ALA A 69 -7.98 11.58 -0.01
C ALA A 69 -7.21 11.29 -1.32
N LEU A 70 -5.89 11.47 -1.31
CA LEU A 70 -5.05 11.16 -2.46
C LEU A 70 -4.99 9.66 -2.76
N VAL A 71 -4.81 8.83 -1.71
CA VAL A 71 -4.74 7.37 -1.84
C VAL A 71 -6.10 6.78 -2.19
N ASP A 72 -7.19 7.29 -1.60
CA ASP A 72 -8.57 6.91 -1.94
C ASP A 72 -8.79 7.02 -3.45
N ARG A 73 -8.53 8.19 -4.04
CA ARG A 73 -8.69 8.33 -5.50
C ARG A 73 -7.72 7.45 -6.30
N ALA A 74 -6.50 7.21 -5.83
CA ALA A 74 -5.53 6.36 -6.52
C ALA A 74 -6.00 4.89 -6.57
N LEU A 75 -6.58 4.38 -5.49
CA LEU A 75 -7.10 3.00 -5.41
C LEU A 75 -8.36 2.79 -6.26
N ARG A 76 -9.13 3.85 -6.49
CA ARG A 76 -10.31 3.81 -7.36
C ARG A 76 -9.98 3.80 -8.87
N GLY A 77 -8.71 3.67 -9.27
CA GLY A 77 -8.31 3.70 -10.67
C GLY A 77 -9.05 2.66 -11.54
N ALA A 78 -9.29 1.45 -11.02
CA ALA A 78 -10.03 0.41 -11.73
C ALA A 78 -11.48 0.80 -12.06
N GLU A 79 -12.15 1.55 -11.18
CA GLU A 79 -13.53 2.07 -11.41
C GLU A 79 -13.58 3.04 -12.60
N TYR A 80 -12.45 3.70 -12.89
CA TYR A 80 -12.30 4.66 -13.98
C TYR A 80 -11.64 4.04 -15.23
N GLY A 81 -11.40 2.73 -15.24
CA GLY A 81 -10.71 2.04 -16.34
C GLY A 81 -9.22 2.43 -16.46
N GLU A 82 -8.62 2.94 -15.40
CA GLU A 82 -7.21 3.31 -15.35
C GLU A 82 -6.35 2.06 -15.13
N THR A 83 -5.26 1.95 -15.89
CA THR A 83 -4.22 0.96 -15.59
C THR A 83 -3.30 1.51 -14.51
N ALA A 84 -2.96 0.70 -13.50
CA ALA A 84 -2.04 1.11 -12.45
C ALA A 84 -0.65 1.44 -13.03
N GLN A 85 -0.19 2.67 -12.84
CA GLN A 85 1.11 3.17 -13.30
C GLN A 85 2.13 3.29 -12.17
N GLY A 86 1.71 3.19 -10.91
CA GLY A 86 2.59 3.29 -9.76
C GLY A 86 2.06 2.61 -8.50
N PRO A 87 2.89 2.52 -7.45
CA PRO A 87 2.55 1.77 -6.24
C PRO A 87 1.29 2.26 -5.53
N ALA A 88 1.01 3.56 -5.57
CA ALA A 88 -0.18 4.14 -4.94
C ALA A 88 -1.51 3.68 -5.57
N GLN A 89 -1.48 3.10 -6.78
CA GLN A 89 -2.65 2.53 -7.48
C GLN A 89 -2.71 0.99 -7.34
N GLN A 90 -1.77 0.38 -6.63
CA GLN A 90 -1.73 -1.07 -6.40
C GLN A 90 -2.33 -1.37 -5.03
N GLU A 91 -3.59 -1.78 -5.02
CA GLU A 91 -4.39 -1.97 -3.81
C GLU A 91 -3.72 -2.89 -2.78
N GLU A 92 -3.29 -4.08 -3.20
CA GLU A 92 -2.62 -5.04 -2.32
C GLU A 92 -1.33 -4.43 -1.71
N PHE A 93 -0.50 -3.78 -2.53
CA PHE A 93 0.74 -3.19 -2.04
C PHE A 93 0.49 -2.09 -1.01
N VAL A 94 -0.51 -1.23 -1.23
CA VAL A 94 -0.85 -0.14 -0.32
C VAL A 94 -1.47 -0.66 0.97
N LEU A 95 -2.52 -1.47 0.87
CA LEU A 95 -3.31 -1.88 2.04
C LEU A 95 -2.55 -2.86 2.94
N MET A 96 -1.71 -3.74 2.38
CA MET A 96 -0.90 -4.69 3.16
C MET A 96 0.28 -4.04 3.90
N HIS A 97 0.58 -2.75 3.65
CA HIS A 97 1.73 -2.07 4.24
C HIS A 97 1.40 -0.72 4.88
N CYS A 98 0.12 -0.32 4.95
CA CYS A 98 -0.26 0.99 5.50
C CYS A 98 -0.45 1.01 7.02
N ASP A 99 -0.72 -0.14 7.66
CA ASP A 99 -0.87 -0.22 9.12
C ASP A 99 0.49 -0.32 9.81
N ASN A 100 0.80 0.69 10.62
CA ASN A 100 2.07 0.75 11.34
C ASN A 100 2.10 -0.17 12.57
N VAL A 101 0.95 -0.62 13.07
CA VAL A 101 0.89 -1.61 14.16
C VAL A 101 1.45 -2.93 13.66
N GLU A 102 0.99 -3.38 12.49
CA GLU A 102 1.51 -4.59 11.85
C GLU A 102 2.95 -4.40 11.36
N ALA A 103 3.20 -3.37 10.55
CA ALA A 103 4.53 -3.15 9.97
C ALA A 103 5.60 -2.90 11.05
N GLY A 104 5.26 -2.12 12.08
CA GLY A 104 6.15 -1.86 13.22
C GLY A 104 6.40 -3.10 14.07
N GLY A 105 5.38 -3.94 14.23
CA GLY A 105 5.49 -5.25 14.88
C GLY A 105 6.46 -6.17 14.13
N PHE A 106 6.29 -6.28 12.81
CA PHE A 106 7.19 -7.07 11.97
C PHE A 106 8.62 -6.54 12.03
N VAL A 107 8.88 -5.25 11.82
CA VAL A 107 10.28 -4.76 11.89
C VAL A 107 10.87 -4.96 13.29
N SER A 108 10.06 -4.83 14.34
CA SER A 108 10.51 -5.03 15.72
C SER A 108 10.81 -6.50 16.07
N HIS A 109 10.16 -7.47 15.42
CA HIS A 109 10.36 -8.90 15.73
C HIS A 109 11.81 -9.32 15.45
N LEU A 110 12.49 -8.69 14.48
CA LEU A 110 13.88 -8.98 14.12
C LEU A 110 14.87 -8.84 15.28
N LYS A 111 14.51 -8.12 16.35
CA LYS A 111 15.32 -8.01 17.59
C LYS A 111 15.25 -9.28 18.45
N LEU A 112 14.27 -10.15 18.23
CA LEU A 112 14.15 -11.41 18.94
C LEU A 112 15.23 -12.40 18.48
N PRO A 113 15.53 -13.45 19.26
CA PRO A 113 16.58 -14.40 18.90
C PRO A 113 16.22 -15.22 17.64
N HIS A 114 17.02 -15.09 16.57
CA HIS A 114 16.91 -15.86 15.32
C HIS A 114 18.14 -16.78 15.10
N TYR A 115 18.83 -17.17 16.19
CA TYR A 115 20.10 -17.90 16.06
C TYR A 115 19.92 -19.30 15.47
N VAL A 116 18.77 -19.97 15.64
CA VAL A 116 18.52 -21.30 15.05
C VAL A 116 18.40 -21.22 13.54
N ASP A 117 17.55 -20.34 13.03
CA ASP A 117 17.39 -20.12 11.58
C ASP A 117 18.69 -19.65 10.94
N PHE A 118 19.39 -18.72 11.60
CA PHE A 118 20.70 -18.25 11.16
C PHE A 118 21.74 -19.38 11.10
N GLN A 119 21.78 -20.30 12.07
CA GLN A 119 22.70 -21.44 12.01
C GLN A 119 22.38 -22.36 10.82
N SER A 120 21.10 -22.64 10.54
CA SER A 120 20.69 -23.46 9.39
C SER A 120 21.17 -22.87 8.06
N GLU A 121 21.01 -21.55 7.87
CA GLU A 121 21.52 -20.85 6.68
C GLU A 121 23.06 -20.86 6.61
N LEU A 122 23.73 -20.69 7.75
CA LEU A 122 25.19 -20.68 7.82
C LEU A 122 25.79 -22.07 7.50
N GLU A 123 25.11 -23.14 7.91
CA GLU A 123 25.44 -24.51 7.52
C GLU A 123 25.29 -24.73 6.02
N LEU A 124 24.21 -24.23 5.40
CA LEU A 124 24.00 -24.31 3.96
C LEU A 124 25.13 -23.61 3.20
N ILE A 125 25.50 -22.38 3.58
CA ILE A 125 26.61 -21.65 2.98
C ILE A 125 27.92 -22.42 3.11
N ARG A 126 28.20 -23.02 4.27
CA ARG A 126 29.42 -23.83 4.49
C ARG A 126 29.45 -25.08 3.60
N LYS A 127 28.30 -25.73 3.36
CA LYS A 127 28.20 -26.86 2.43
C LYS A 127 28.47 -26.42 1.00
N LEU A 128 27.85 -25.33 0.53
CA LEU A 128 28.07 -24.78 -0.81
C LEU A 128 29.54 -24.39 -1.05
N ARG A 129 30.25 -23.86 -0.04
CA ARG A 129 31.69 -23.55 -0.15
C ARG A 129 32.60 -24.78 -0.20
N ARG A 130 32.14 -25.94 0.29
CA ARG A 130 32.89 -27.20 0.27
C ARG A 130 32.59 -28.04 -0.97
N ALA A 131 31.52 -27.73 -1.70
CA ALA A 131 31.30 -28.31 -3.02
C ALA A 131 32.47 -27.91 -3.93
N PRO A 132 33.15 -28.86 -4.59
CA PRO A 132 34.17 -28.52 -5.58
C PRO A 132 33.54 -27.62 -6.64
N VAL A 133 34.22 -26.54 -7.00
CA VAL A 133 33.97 -25.91 -8.30
C VAL A 133 34.33 -27.00 -9.31
N GLU A 134 33.34 -27.68 -9.89
CA GLU A 134 33.60 -28.48 -11.07
C GLU A 134 34.21 -27.54 -12.11
N GLU A 135 35.48 -27.80 -12.42
CA GLU A 135 36.20 -27.23 -13.54
C GLU A 135 35.34 -27.39 -14.78
N THR A 136 34.61 -26.33 -15.14
CA THR A 136 34.27 -26.09 -16.54
C THR A 136 35.54 -25.60 -17.23
N ALA A 137 36.53 -26.50 -17.31
CA ALA A 137 37.74 -26.32 -18.08
C ALA A 137 37.78 -27.38 -19.18
N THR A 138 37.90 -26.89 -20.41
CA THR A 138 38.37 -27.59 -21.61
C THR A 138 37.40 -28.58 -22.28
N ALA A 139 36.55 -28.04 -23.16
CA ALA A 139 36.31 -28.67 -24.45
C ALA A 139 36.75 -27.69 -25.55
N GLU A 140 38.00 -27.80 -25.98
CA GLU A 140 38.46 -27.16 -27.23
C GLU A 140 37.65 -27.74 -28.40
N PRO A 141 37.10 -26.91 -29.32
CA PRO A 141 36.49 -27.44 -30.53
C PRO A 141 37.59 -27.92 -31.47
N ASN A 142 37.62 -29.22 -31.71
CA ASN A 142 38.50 -29.86 -32.70
C ASN A 142 38.13 -29.35 -34.12
N VAL A 143 38.97 -28.51 -34.72
CA VAL A 143 38.82 -28.01 -36.10
C VAL A 143 39.74 -28.82 -37.02
N GLU A 144 39.30 -30.02 -37.36
CA GLU A 144 39.72 -30.86 -38.51
C GLU A 144 38.73 -32.04 -38.47
N GLU A 145 37.91 -32.36 -39.46
CA GLU A 145 38.16 -32.55 -40.88
C GLU A 145 36.76 -32.83 -41.48
N ARG A 146 36.40 -32.18 -42.60
CA ARG A 146 35.56 -32.76 -43.67
C ARG A 146 35.45 -31.75 -44.82
N ARG A 147 36.52 -31.71 -45.61
CA ARG A 147 36.43 -31.45 -47.05
C ARG A 147 36.07 -32.78 -47.72
N ALA A 148 34.92 -32.82 -48.39
CA ALA A 148 34.66 -33.50 -49.66
C ALA A 148 33.23 -33.16 -50.09
#